data_AF-A0A5C6Q885-F1
#
_entry.id   AF-A0A5C6Q885-F1
#
_cell.length_a   1.000
_cell.length_b   1.000
_cell.length_c   1.000
_cell.angle_alpha   90.00
_cell.angle_beta   90.00
_cell.angle_gamma   90.00
#
_symmetry.space_group_name_H-M   'P 1'
#
loop_
_entity.id
_entity.type
_entity.pdbx_description
1 polymer ?
#
loop_
_entity_poly.entity_id
_entity_poly.type
_entity_poly.pdbx_seq_one_letter_code
_entity_poly.pdbx_strand_id
1 'polypeptide(L)'
;MYQDKIEQKVKTAIASNVYTENRFNVFEYTLLEPLTFTAYEFACDATHLARDILSKRTNEDVVILSKAIDSMLKLGNGLLNELSLTLLNEKSTRQSVTLSKGRALYLLCDYFDLNTIDIKNLQWCEIFATLTLMHSAEIKFTYDNRLKEDALSLLLKEQVGDEQFSIMQQASLDRAIRDLLEEIIDSIARAECLFDKKSASSLIAKAGGEGKAKNIEPLKIEVIERYLKSYAHFNKKKAGRAIEQELTIEDHPLLLLSYSEDKDLQFSKWIGSFLNGSYKFPFNK
;
A
#
# COMPACT_ATOMS: atom_id res chain seq x y z
N MET A 1 0.41 23.02 -4.36
CA MET A 1 -0.61 23.64 -5.25
C MET A 1 -1.20 22.70 -6.31
N TYR A 2 -0.41 21.89 -7.06
CA TYR A 2 -0.97 20.88 -7.98
C TYR A 2 -1.42 19.60 -7.27
N GLN A 3 -0.65 19.10 -6.29
CA GLN A 3 -1.04 17.94 -5.44
C GLN A 3 -2.38 18.17 -4.73
N ASP A 4 -2.60 19.36 -4.17
CA ASP A 4 -3.80 19.69 -3.40
C ASP A 4 -5.10 19.69 -4.25
N LYS A 5 -5.02 20.13 -5.52
CA LYS A 5 -6.16 20.10 -6.46
C LYS A 5 -6.46 18.69 -6.98
N ILE A 6 -5.43 17.84 -7.09
CA ILE A 6 -5.58 16.44 -7.49
C ILE A 6 -6.23 15.63 -6.36
N GLU A 7 -5.78 15.84 -5.12
CA GLU A 7 -6.39 15.20 -3.93
C GLU A 7 -7.90 15.43 -3.86
N GLN A 8 -8.37 16.67 -4.07
CA GLN A 8 -9.79 17.01 -3.94
C GLN A 8 -10.66 16.36 -5.03
N LYS A 9 -10.20 16.33 -6.29
CA LYS A 9 -10.95 15.68 -7.39
C LYS A 9 -10.98 14.16 -7.25
N VAL A 10 -9.88 13.55 -6.82
CA VAL A 10 -9.76 12.10 -6.63
C VAL A 10 -10.60 11.64 -5.43
N LYS A 11 -10.53 12.33 -4.29
CA LYS A 11 -11.39 12.06 -3.12
C LYS A 11 -12.88 12.11 -3.47
N THR A 12 -13.27 13.04 -4.35
CA THR A 12 -14.66 13.19 -4.80
C THR A 12 -15.07 12.07 -5.77
N ALA A 13 -14.20 11.68 -6.69
CA ALA A 13 -14.46 10.60 -7.65
C ALA A 13 -14.54 9.21 -7.01
N ILE A 14 -13.75 8.95 -5.97
CA ILE A 14 -13.79 7.69 -5.18
C ILE A 14 -15.09 7.62 -4.35
N ALA A 15 -15.54 8.75 -3.78
CA ALA A 15 -16.77 8.81 -3.00
C ALA A 15 -18.04 8.71 -3.88
N SER A 16 -17.98 9.19 -5.12
CA SER A 16 -19.06 9.02 -6.10
C SER A 16 -18.94 7.64 -6.74
N ASN A 17 -19.56 6.64 -6.11
CA ASN A 17 -19.72 5.27 -6.62
C ASN A 17 -20.66 5.25 -7.86
N VAL A 18 -20.28 5.98 -8.91
CA VAL A 18 -21.10 6.33 -10.06
C VAL A 18 -20.55 5.59 -11.28
N TYR A 19 -21.23 4.46 -11.54
CA TYR A 19 -21.51 3.87 -12.86
C TYR A 19 -20.50 2.91 -13.52
N THR A 20 -20.97 1.66 -13.62
CA THR A 20 -21.21 0.85 -14.83
C THR A 20 -20.27 1.00 -16.03
N GLU A 21 -19.48 -0.03 -16.27
CA GLU A 21 -19.55 -0.85 -17.50
C GLU A 21 -18.76 -2.15 -17.29
N ASN A 22 -19.28 -3.25 -17.83
CA ASN A 22 -18.84 -4.63 -17.63
C ASN A 22 -17.38 -4.87 -18.03
N ARG A 23 -16.45 -4.75 -17.09
CA ARG A 23 -15.27 -5.61 -17.06
C ARG A 23 -15.32 -6.36 -15.75
N PHE A 24 -15.81 -7.60 -15.83
CA PHE A 24 -15.72 -8.54 -14.74
C PHE A 24 -14.23 -8.79 -14.49
N ASN A 25 -13.83 -8.69 -13.24
CA ASN A 25 -12.51 -9.12 -12.82
C ASN A 25 -12.33 -10.60 -13.18
N VAL A 26 -11.10 -11.07 -13.44
CA VAL A 26 -10.84 -12.49 -13.75
C VAL A 26 -11.48 -13.45 -12.76
N PHE A 27 -11.51 -13.13 -11.48
CA PHE A 27 -12.14 -13.99 -10.47
C PHE A 27 -13.67 -14.00 -10.53
N GLU A 28 -14.31 -13.01 -11.17
CA GLU A 28 -15.77 -12.95 -11.31
C GLU A 28 -16.28 -13.79 -12.49
N TYR A 29 -15.49 -13.96 -13.56
CA TYR A 29 -15.94 -14.67 -14.76
C TYR A 29 -15.31 -16.06 -14.97
N THR A 30 -14.24 -16.41 -14.23
CA THR A 30 -13.50 -17.67 -14.47
C THR A 30 -13.80 -18.80 -13.49
N LEU A 31 -14.60 -18.55 -12.44
CA LEU A 31 -14.81 -19.45 -11.29
C LEU A 31 -13.49 -19.87 -10.59
N LEU A 32 -12.37 -19.20 -10.89
CA LEU A 32 -11.09 -19.47 -10.23
C LEU A 32 -11.09 -18.84 -8.84
N GLU A 33 -10.91 -19.67 -7.82
CA GLU A 33 -10.71 -19.22 -6.45
C GLU A 33 -9.28 -18.67 -6.28
N PRO A 34 -9.09 -17.39 -5.90
CA PRO A 34 -7.78 -16.73 -5.91
C PRO A 34 -6.66 -17.46 -5.15
N LEU A 35 -6.98 -18.00 -3.97
CA LEU A 35 -5.99 -18.60 -3.08
C LEU A 35 -5.74 -20.10 -3.36
N THR A 36 -6.54 -20.74 -4.22
CA THR A 36 -6.49 -22.20 -4.40
C THR A 36 -6.28 -22.65 -5.86
N PHE A 37 -6.48 -21.79 -6.86
CA PHE A 37 -6.28 -22.18 -8.26
C PHE A 37 -4.84 -22.66 -8.55
N THR A 38 -4.69 -23.63 -9.45
CA THR A 38 -3.36 -24.13 -9.85
C THR A 38 -2.80 -23.26 -10.98
N ALA A 39 -1.76 -22.48 -10.70
CA ALA A 39 -1.06 -21.69 -11.71
C ALA A 39 -0.20 -22.57 -12.63
N TYR A 40 0.10 -22.07 -13.83
CA TYR A 40 1.07 -22.68 -14.72
C TYR A 40 2.50 -22.50 -14.19
N GLU A 41 3.41 -23.42 -14.55
CA GLU A 41 4.79 -23.50 -14.05
C GLU A 41 5.52 -22.14 -14.07
N PHE A 42 5.43 -21.42 -15.19
CA PHE A 42 6.10 -20.14 -15.39
C PHE A 42 5.53 -18.96 -14.58
N ALA A 43 4.36 -19.11 -13.95
CA ALA A 43 3.77 -18.12 -13.03
C ALA A 43 3.64 -18.66 -11.59
N CYS A 44 4.12 -19.90 -11.35
CA CYS A 44 3.88 -20.65 -10.12
C CYS A 44 4.48 -19.94 -8.90
N ASP A 45 5.76 -19.61 -8.94
CA ASP A 45 6.47 -19.03 -7.79
C ASP A 45 5.89 -17.67 -7.38
N ALA A 46 5.64 -16.78 -8.35
CA ALA A 46 5.03 -15.49 -8.09
C ALA A 46 3.60 -15.62 -7.51
N THR A 47 2.84 -16.62 -7.97
CA THR A 47 1.52 -16.93 -7.41
C THR A 47 1.63 -17.38 -5.95
N HIS A 48 2.61 -18.21 -5.61
CA HIS A 48 2.81 -18.69 -4.23
C HIS A 48 3.27 -17.56 -3.30
N LEU A 49 4.22 -16.74 -3.74
CA LEU A 49 4.67 -15.57 -2.98
C LEU A 49 3.52 -14.58 -2.73
N ALA A 50 2.68 -14.34 -3.74
CA ALA A 50 1.48 -13.50 -3.56
C ALA A 50 0.52 -14.09 -2.52
N ARG A 51 0.33 -15.42 -2.50
CA ARG A 51 -0.48 -16.11 -1.48
C ARG A 51 0.13 -16.01 -0.09
N ASP A 52 1.45 -16.09 0.03
CA ASP A 52 2.13 -15.93 1.32
C ASP A 52 1.92 -14.53 1.90
N ILE A 53 2.02 -13.48 1.06
CA ILE A 53 1.70 -12.10 1.44
C ILE A 53 0.23 -11.97 1.86
N LEU A 54 -0.68 -12.65 1.15
CA LEU A 54 -2.12 -12.65 1.40
C LEU A 54 -2.59 -13.72 2.40
N SER A 55 -1.68 -14.38 3.12
CA SER A 55 -1.97 -15.54 4.00
C SER A 55 -3.01 -15.29 5.10
N LYS A 56 -3.32 -14.03 5.40
CA LYS A 56 -4.33 -13.63 6.40
C LYS A 56 -5.67 -13.22 5.79
N ARG A 57 -5.81 -13.30 4.46
CA ARG A 57 -6.99 -12.90 3.70
C ARG A 57 -7.80 -14.12 3.27
N THR A 58 -9.08 -13.88 3.05
CA THR A 58 -10.01 -14.86 2.46
C THR A 58 -10.10 -14.70 0.94
N ASN A 59 -10.68 -15.68 0.24
CA ASN A 59 -10.94 -15.53 -1.20
C ASN A 59 -11.86 -14.32 -1.46
N GLU A 60 -12.85 -14.11 -0.60
CA GLU A 60 -13.78 -12.98 -0.65
C GLU A 60 -13.05 -11.65 -0.53
N ASP A 61 -12.11 -11.53 0.43
CA ASP A 61 -11.26 -10.34 0.56
C ASP A 61 -10.48 -10.08 -0.72
N VAL A 62 -9.86 -11.12 -1.31
CA VAL A 62 -9.05 -10.97 -2.53
C VAL A 62 -9.92 -10.55 -3.72
N VAL A 63 -11.17 -11.02 -3.80
CA VAL A 63 -12.14 -10.57 -4.82
C VAL A 63 -12.55 -9.10 -4.58
N ILE A 64 -12.72 -8.66 -3.34
CA ILE A 64 -12.98 -7.25 -3.02
C ILE A 64 -11.77 -6.38 -3.45
N LEU A 65 -10.56 -6.83 -3.13
CA LEU A 65 -9.32 -6.15 -3.52
C LEU A 65 -9.17 -6.06 -5.04
N SER A 66 -9.51 -7.12 -5.77
CA SER A 66 -9.39 -7.16 -7.22
C SER A 66 -10.32 -6.14 -7.90
N LYS A 67 -11.54 -5.98 -7.37
CA LYS A 67 -12.49 -4.93 -7.79
C LYS A 67 -11.99 -3.52 -7.49
N ALA A 68 -11.39 -3.34 -6.31
CA ALA A 68 -10.80 -2.06 -5.92
C ALA A 68 -9.62 -1.70 -6.83
N ILE A 69 -8.78 -2.68 -7.19
CA ILE A 69 -7.66 -2.53 -8.13
C ILE A 69 -8.13 -2.08 -9.50
N ASP A 70 -9.15 -2.74 -10.07
CA ASP A 70 -9.69 -2.35 -11.38
C ASP A 70 -10.22 -0.92 -11.37
N SER A 71 -10.88 -0.53 -10.26
CA SER A 71 -11.38 0.84 -10.05
C SER A 71 -10.24 1.86 -9.95
N MET A 72 -9.22 1.57 -9.13
CA MET A 72 -8.05 2.42 -8.96
C MET A 72 -7.27 2.58 -10.26
N LEU A 73 -7.08 1.51 -11.03
CA LEU A 73 -6.41 1.55 -12.33
C LEU A 73 -7.18 2.36 -13.36
N LYS A 74 -8.52 2.23 -13.40
CA LYS A 74 -9.36 3.00 -14.33
C LYS A 74 -9.26 4.50 -14.06
N LEU A 75 -9.40 4.91 -12.80
CA LEU A 75 -9.25 6.32 -12.39
C LEU A 75 -7.81 6.80 -12.57
N GLY A 76 -6.86 5.96 -12.16
CA GLY A 76 -5.45 6.25 -12.14
C GLY A 76 -4.81 6.43 -13.51
N ASN A 77 -5.17 5.60 -14.49
CA ASN A 77 -4.65 5.70 -15.85
C ASN A 77 -5.05 7.01 -16.52
N GLY A 78 -6.27 7.49 -16.30
CA GLY A 78 -6.70 8.81 -16.79
C GLY A 78 -5.83 9.92 -16.21
N LEU A 79 -5.66 9.92 -14.89
CA LEU A 79 -4.84 10.90 -14.17
C LEU A 79 -3.36 10.86 -14.60
N LEU A 80 -2.78 9.66 -14.68
CA LEU A 80 -1.37 9.50 -15.09
C LEU A 80 -1.13 9.92 -16.53
N ASN A 81 -2.08 9.67 -17.43
CA ASN A 81 -1.97 10.12 -18.81
C ASN A 81 -2.03 11.66 -18.90
N GLU A 82 -2.98 12.29 -18.21
CA GLU A 82 -3.07 13.76 -18.13
C GLU A 82 -1.78 14.38 -17.55
N LEU A 83 -1.28 13.83 -16.44
CA LEU A 83 -0.05 14.29 -15.80
C LEU A 83 1.17 14.09 -16.70
N SER A 84 1.28 12.93 -17.34
CA SER A 84 2.39 12.62 -18.25
C SER A 84 2.41 13.57 -19.43
N LEU A 85 1.26 13.83 -20.05
CA LEU A 85 1.15 14.78 -21.17
C LEU A 85 1.44 16.22 -20.73
N THR A 86 1.01 16.61 -19.53
CA THR A 86 1.24 17.96 -18.98
C THR A 86 2.70 18.19 -18.59
N LEU A 87 3.37 17.18 -18.03
CA LEU A 87 4.77 17.29 -17.56
C LEU A 87 5.78 17.11 -18.70
N LEU A 88 5.46 16.33 -19.72
CA LEU A 88 6.35 16.05 -20.86
C LEU A 88 6.17 17.07 -21.99
N ASN A 89 5.83 18.31 -21.63
CA ASN A 89 5.37 19.45 -22.46
C ASN A 89 6.38 19.97 -23.52
N GLU A 90 7.27 19.12 -24.05
CA GLU A 90 8.38 19.51 -24.92
C GLU A 90 8.32 18.97 -26.36
N LYS A 91 7.44 18.01 -26.70
CA LYS A 91 7.35 17.52 -28.10
C LYS A 91 5.92 17.22 -28.53
N SER A 92 5.48 17.90 -29.60
CA SER A 92 4.18 17.77 -30.28
C SER A 92 3.89 16.40 -30.93
N THR A 93 4.79 15.42 -30.77
CA THR A 93 4.71 14.10 -31.40
C THR A 93 4.30 12.97 -30.46
N ARG A 94 4.28 13.19 -29.14
CA ARG A 94 3.90 12.14 -28.17
C ARG A 94 2.40 12.18 -27.90
N GLN A 95 1.69 11.15 -28.33
CA GLN A 95 0.23 11.06 -28.24
C GLN A 95 -0.27 10.21 -27.06
N SER A 96 0.57 9.33 -26.52
CA SER A 96 0.22 8.47 -25.38
C SER A 96 1.45 8.05 -24.58
N VAL A 97 1.22 7.71 -23.31
CA VAL A 97 2.18 7.05 -22.43
C VAL A 97 1.48 5.83 -21.84
N THR A 98 2.07 4.65 -22.00
CA THR A 98 1.58 3.41 -21.41
C THR A 98 2.51 3.00 -20.28
N LEU A 99 1.93 2.71 -19.12
CA LEU A 99 2.63 2.20 -17.94
C LEU A 99 2.04 0.83 -17.59
N SER A 100 2.85 -0.06 -17.02
CA SER A 100 2.34 -1.29 -16.42
C SER A 100 1.34 -0.97 -15.31
N LYS A 101 0.36 -1.85 -15.08
CA LYS A 101 -0.64 -1.69 -14.02
C LYS A 101 0.03 -1.59 -12.65
N GLY A 102 1.04 -2.44 -12.39
CA GLY A 102 1.83 -2.39 -11.15
C GLY A 102 2.48 -1.01 -10.94
N ARG A 103 3.11 -0.46 -11.97
CA ARG A 103 3.74 0.87 -11.90
C ARG A 103 2.74 2.00 -11.77
N ALA A 104 1.60 1.91 -12.47
CA ALA A 104 0.53 2.89 -12.38
C ALA A 104 0.00 3.00 -10.95
N LEU A 105 -0.36 1.87 -10.32
CA LEU A 105 -0.80 1.86 -8.91
C LEU A 105 0.27 2.40 -7.97
N TYR A 106 1.54 2.02 -8.17
CA TYR A 106 2.62 2.47 -7.31
C TYR A 106 2.83 3.98 -7.32
N LEU A 107 2.77 4.62 -8.49
CA LEU A 107 2.87 6.07 -8.60
C LEU A 107 1.67 6.79 -7.96
N LEU A 108 0.56 6.08 -7.79
CA LEU A 108 -0.68 6.63 -7.27
C LEU A 108 -0.94 6.23 -5.81
N CYS A 109 0.02 5.57 -5.14
CA CYS A 109 -0.16 5.12 -3.76
C CYS A 109 -0.54 6.25 -2.79
N ASP A 110 0.01 7.45 -3.00
CA ASP A 110 -0.27 8.63 -2.16
C ASP A 110 -1.65 9.26 -2.47
N TYR A 111 -2.31 8.87 -3.55
CA TYR A 111 -3.58 9.42 -3.99
C TYR A 111 -4.79 8.54 -3.62
N PHE A 112 -4.55 7.28 -3.25
CA PHE A 112 -5.60 6.35 -2.87
C PHE A 112 -5.52 6.01 -1.38
N ASP A 113 -6.63 6.20 -0.68
CA ASP A 113 -6.76 5.80 0.73
C ASP A 113 -7.33 4.38 0.83
N LEU A 114 -6.48 3.42 1.22
CA LEU A 114 -6.89 2.02 1.37
C LEU A 114 -7.94 1.81 2.48
N ASN A 115 -8.12 2.77 3.41
CA ASN A 115 -9.16 2.68 4.44
C ASN A 115 -10.58 2.78 3.87
N THR A 116 -10.71 3.19 2.61
CA THR A 116 -12.00 3.23 1.89
C THR A 116 -12.46 1.85 1.42
N ILE A 117 -11.56 0.85 1.42
CA ILE A 117 -11.86 -0.54 1.09
C ILE A 117 -12.31 -1.24 2.37
N ASP A 118 -13.39 -2.04 2.31
CA ASP A 118 -13.98 -2.74 3.47
C ASP A 118 -13.15 -3.96 3.92
N ILE A 119 -11.86 -3.74 4.15
CA ILE A 119 -10.89 -4.74 4.57
C ILE A 119 -10.00 -4.13 5.65
N LYS A 120 -10.07 -4.69 6.85
CA LYS A 120 -9.33 -4.15 8.01
C LYS A 120 -7.82 -4.25 7.80
N ASN A 121 -7.13 -3.17 8.18
CA ASN A 121 -5.66 -3.05 8.17
C ASN A 121 -5.02 -3.38 6.82
N LEU A 122 -5.71 -3.09 5.72
CA LEU A 122 -5.23 -3.35 4.36
C LEU A 122 -3.94 -2.59 4.06
N GLN A 123 -3.02 -3.25 3.36
CA GLN A 123 -1.72 -2.72 2.99
C GLN A 123 -1.49 -2.73 1.48
N TRP A 124 -0.63 -1.83 1.01
CA TRP A 124 -0.26 -1.77 -0.40
C TRP A 124 0.43 -3.03 -0.92
N CYS A 125 1.22 -3.75 -0.10
CA CYS A 125 1.78 -5.03 -0.52
C CYS A 125 0.69 -6.08 -0.85
N GLU A 126 -0.46 -6.02 -0.18
CA GLU A 126 -1.60 -6.91 -0.44
C GLU A 126 -2.33 -6.53 -1.73
N ILE A 127 -2.34 -5.25 -2.10
CA ILE A 127 -2.83 -4.77 -3.40
C ILE A 127 -1.97 -5.34 -4.53
N PHE A 128 -0.64 -5.22 -4.44
CA PHE A 128 0.26 -5.74 -5.47
C PHE A 128 0.28 -7.28 -5.54
N ALA A 129 0.16 -7.96 -4.39
CA ALA A 129 -0.01 -9.41 -4.36
C ALA A 129 -1.33 -9.83 -5.05
N THR A 130 -2.43 -9.12 -4.80
CA THR A 130 -3.70 -9.38 -5.47
C THR A 130 -3.61 -9.17 -6.98
N LEU A 131 -2.95 -8.09 -7.43
CA LEU A 131 -2.70 -7.85 -8.85
C LEU A 131 -1.90 -8.99 -9.50
N THR A 132 -0.92 -9.53 -8.79
CA THR A 132 -0.13 -10.70 -9.24
C THR A 132 -1.02 -11.94 -9.42
N LEU A 133 -1.95 -12.19 -8.48
CA LEU A 133 -2.91 -13.29 -8.60
C LEU A 133 -3.87 -13.08 -9.77
N MET A 134 -4.33 -11.84 -10.01
CA MET A 134 -5.18 -11.52 -11.16
C MET A 134 -4.49 -11.88 -12.48
N HIS A 135 -3.25 -11.44 -12.68
CA HIS A 135 -2.51 -11.76 -13.91
C HIS A 135 -2.22 -13.25 -14.08
N SER A 136 -1.91 -13.94 -12.99
CA SER A 136 -1.70 -15.39 -13.01
C SER A 136 -2.98 -16.16 -13.37
N ALA A 137 -4.14 -15.69 -12.90
CA ALA A 137 -5.44 -16.23 -13.27
C ALA A 137 -5.82 -15.88 -14.72
N GLU A 138 -5.47 -14.69 -15.22
CA GLU A 138 -5.68 -14.30 -16.63
C GLU A 138 -4.88 -15.20 -17.57
N ILE A 139 -3.61 -15.47 -17.24
CA ILE A 139 -2.77 -16.45 -17.95
C ILE A 139 -3.46 -17.80 -17.96
N LYS A 140 -3.89 -18.29 -16.79
CA LYS A 140 -4.54 -19.59 -16.66
C LYS A 140 -5.77 -19.68 -17.56
N PHE A 141 -6.65 -18.70 -17.45
CA PHE A 141 -7.87 -18.64 -18.24
C PHE A 141 -7.58 -18.58 -19.75
N THR A 142 -6.61 -17.75 -20.15
CA THR A 142 -6.25 -17.60 -21.57
C THR A 142 -5.70 -18.91 -22.14
N TYR A 143 -4.90 -19.63 -21.37
CA TYR A 143 -4.36 -20.93 -21.78
C TYR A 143 -5.45 -22.01 -21.84
N ASP A 144 -6.31 -22.07 -20.81
CA ASP A 144 -7.39 -23.06 -20.71
C ASP A 144 -8.49 -22.84 -21.78
N ASN A 145 -8.67 -21.60 -22.25
CA ASN A 145 -9.65 -21.23 -23.29
C ASN A 145 -9.05 -21.04 -24.68
N ARG A 146 -7.77 -21.38 -24.89
CA ARG A 146 -7.02 -21.24 -26.16
C ARG A 146 -7.73 -21.84 -27.39
N LEU A 147 -8.69 -22.74 -27.20
CA LEU A 147 -9.33 -23.53 -28.24
C LEU A 147 -10.86 -23.38 -28.32
N LYS A 148 -11.46 -22.36 -27.69
CA LYS A 148 -12.89 -22.11 -27.91
C LYS A 148 -13.07 -21.46 -29.28
N GLU A 149 -13.45 -22.25 -30.27
CA GLU A 149 -13.82 -21.77 -31.60
C GLU A 149 -15.09 -20.92 -31.49
N ASP A 150 -14.94 -19.60 -31.53
CA ASP A 150 -16.05 -18.68 -31.75
C ASP A 150 -16.28 -18.44 -33.25
N ALA A 151 -17.41 -17.83 -33.60
CA ALA A 151 -17.79 -17.59 -34.99
C ALA A 151 -16.76 -16.73 -35.75
N LEU A 152 -16.03 -15.85 -35.05
CA LEU A 152 -14.97 -15.04 -35.63
C LEU A 152 -13.71 -15.87 -35.93
N SER A 153 -13.35 -16.77 -35.01
CA SER A 153 -12.24 -17.71 -35.15
C SER A 153 -12.47 -18.65 -36.33
N LEU A 154 -13.69 -19.13 -36.53
CA LEU A 154 -14.08 -19.95 -37.68
C LEU A 154 -13.94 -19.18 -39.00
N LEU A 155 -14.43 -17.93 -39.06
CA LEU A 155 -14.32 -17.09 -40.26
C LEU A 155 -12.86 -16.74 -40.61
N LEU A 156 -12.03 -16.44 -39.61
CA LEU A 156 -10.61 -16.20 -39.81
C LEU A 156 -9.88 -17.47 -40.28
N LYS A 157 -10.22 -18.62 -39.71
CA LYS A 157 -9.68 -19.92 -40.10
C LYS A 157 -10.01 -20.27 -41.57
N GLU A 158 -11.23 -19.98 -42.03
CA GLU A 158 -11.63 -20.12 -43.43
C GLU A 158 -10.87 -19.19 -44.39
N GLN A 159 -10.52 -17.97 -43.95
CA GLN A 159 -9.84 -16.98 -44.80
C GLN A 159 -8.33 -17.21 -44.94
N VAL A 160 -7.65 -17.59 -43.86
CA VAL A 160 -6.17 -17.67 -43.82
C VAL A 160 -5.67 -19.13 -43.85
N GLY A 161 -6.58 -20.11 -43.74
CA GLY A 161 -6.26 -21.53 -43.69
C GLY A 161 -5.78 -22.00 -42.31
N ASP A 162 -6.00 -23.27 -42.02
CA ASP A 162 -5.79 -23.87 -40.68
C ASP A 162 -4.37 -23.66 -40.12
N GLU A 163 -3.34 -23.88 -40.93
CA GLU A 163 -1.95 -23.80 -40.50
C GLU A 163 -1.55 -22.35 -40.15
N GLN A 164 -1.94 -21.40 -41.01
CA GLN A 164 -1.61 -19.98 -40.82
C GLN A 164 -2.42 -19.36 -39.68
N PHE A 165 -3.69 -19.75 -39.53
CA PHE A 165 -4.51 -19.40 -38.39
C PHE A 165 -3.89 -19.90 -37.08
N SER A 166 -3.43 -21.16 -37.04
CA SER A 166 -2.77 -21.74 -35.86
C SER A 166 -1.50 -20.97 -35.46
N ILE A 167 -0.65 -20.61 -36.44
CA ILE A 167 0.56 -19.81 -36.20
C ILE A 167 0.21 -18.42 -35.65
N MET A 168 -0.77 -17.73 -36.25
CA MET A 168 -1.19 -16.40 -35.80
C MET A 168 -1.78 -16.44 -34.38
N GLN A 169 -2.61 -17.44 -34.09
CA GLN A 169 -3.20 -17.62 -32.77
C GLN A 169 -2.11 -17.91 -31.73
N GLN A 170 -1.09 -18.73 -32.07
CA GLN A 170 0.06 -18.98 -31.20
C GLN A 170 0.82 -17.69 -30.90
N ALA A 171 1.18 -16.92 -31.94
CA ALA A 171 1.96 -15.71 -31.78
C ALA A 171 1.23 -14.64 -30.96
N SER A 172 -0.10 -14.54 -31.12
CA SER A 172 -0.93 -13.64 -30.32
C SER A 172 -1.02 -14.09 -28.86
N LEU A 173 -1.18 -15.39 -28.62
CA LEU A 173 -1.20 -15.96 -27.28
C LEU A 173 0.13 -15.75 -26.55
N ASP A 174 1.25 -16.07 -27.21
CA ASP A 174 2.59 -15.93 -26.65
C ASP A 174 2.91 -14.47 -26.31
N ARG A 175 2.40 -13.52 -27.10
CA ARG A 175 2.50 -12.10 -26.79
C ARG A 175 1.68 -11.74 -25.55
N ALA A 176 0.41 -12.12 -25.51
CA ALA A 176 -0.47 -11.82 -24.38
C ALA A 176 0.06 -12.40 -23.06
N ILE A 177 0.57 -13.65 -23.08
CA ILE A 177 1.18 -14.28 -21.91
C ILE A 177 2.45 -13.54 -21.49
N ARG A 178 3.30 -13.14 -22.45
CA ARG A 178 4.52 -12.38 -22.15
C ARG A 178 4.21 -11.05 -21.47
N ASP A 179 3.25 -10.30 -21.99
CA ASP A 179 2.84 -9.02 -21.42
C ASP A 179 2.32 -9.21 -19.97
N LEU A 180 1.56 -10.28 -19.72
CA LEU A 180 1.11 -10.64 -18.37
C LEU A 180 2.24 -11.08 -17.45
N LEU A 181 3.27 -11.76 -17.96
CA LEU A 181 4.45 -12.12 -17.17
C LEU A 181 5.26 -10.89 -16.76
N GLU A 182 5.38 -9.90 -17.64
CA GLU A 182 6.02 -8.62 -17.30
C GLU A 182 5.25 -7.89 -16.19
N GLU A 183 3.91 -7.90 -16.24
CA GLU A 183 3.07 -7.36 -15.16
C GLU A 183 3.22 -8.13 -13.84
N ILE A 184 3.31 -9.47 -13.90
CA ILE A 184 3.57 -10.32 -12.71
C ILE A 184 4.90 -9.94 -12.06
N ILE A 185 5.97 -9.81 -12.85
CA ILE A 185 7.31 -9.48 -12.35
C ILE A 185 7.33 -8.10 -11.69
N ASP A 186 6.74 -7.07 -12.34
CA ASP A 186 6.68 -5.72 -11.76
C ASP A 186 5.81 -5.69 -10.49
N SER A 187 4.68 -6.41 -10.49
CA SER A 187 3.76 -6.46 -9.35
C SER A 187 4.37 -7.18 -8.15
N ILE A 188 4.97 -8.35 -8.34
CA ILE A 188 5.55 -9.12 -7.23
C ILE A 188 6.75 -8.41 -6.61
N ALA A 189 7.63 -7.82 -7.43
CA ALA A 189 8.77 -7.06 -6.94
C ALA A 189 8.35 -5.88 -6.05
N ARG A 190 7.23 -5.22 -6.38
CA ARG A 190 6.64 -4.15 -5.55
C ARG A 190 6.02 -4.70 -4.28
N ALA A 191 5.31 -5.82 -4.38
CA ALA A 191 4.70 -6.48 -3.23
C ALA A 191 5.77 -6.87 -2.20
N GLU A 192 6.84 -7.53 -2.63
CA GLU A 192 7.98 -7.93 -1.80
C GLU A 192 8.68 -6.72 -1.18
N CYS A 193 9.04 -5.72 -1.98
CA CYS A 193 9.73 -4.51 -1.48
C CYS A 193 8.93 -3.81 -0.37
N LEU A 194 7.61 -3.69 -0.53
CA LEU A 194 6.74 -3.07 0.48
C LEU A 194 6.52 -3.98 1.69
N PHE A 195 6.45 -5.30 1.48
CA PHE A 195 6.34 -6.28 2.55
C PHE A 195 7.62 -6.30 3.41
N ASP A 196 8.79 -6.24 2.79
CA ASP A 196 10.09 -6.18 3.46
C ASP A 196 10.30 -4.88 4.21
N LYS A 197 9.90 -3.74 3.63
CA LYS A 197 9.89 -2.46 4.36
C LYS A 197 9.04 -2.54 5.62
N LYS A 198 7.92 -3.28 5.61
CA LYS A 198 7.08 -3.50 6.79
C LYS A 198 7.74 -4.45 7.79
N SER A 199 8.29 -5.57 7.34
CA SER A 199 8.98 -6.52 8.24
C SER A 199 10.16 -5.81 8.93
N ALA A 200 11.00 -5.11 8.16
CA ALA A 200 12.11 -4.31 8.66
C ALA A 200 11.65 -3.16 9.56
N SER A 201 10.63 -2.38 9.19
CA SER A 201 10.12 -1.28 10.05
C SER A 201 9.47 -1.80 11.33
N SER A 202 8.81 -2.96 11.33
CA SER A 202 8.27 -3.57 12.55
C SER A 202 9.37 -4.08 13.48
N LEU A 203 10.46 -4.59 12.91
CA LEU A 203 11.67 -5.01 13.63
C LEU A 203 12.44 -3.81 14.17
N ILE A 204 12.60 -2.75 13.36
CA ILE A 204 13.23 -1.48 13.73
C ILE A 204 12.36 -0.72 14.73
N ALA A 205 11.04 -0.76 14.65
CA ALA A 205 10.15 -0.15 15.63
C ALA A 205 10.23 -0.86 16.98
N LYS A 206 10.44 -2.19 17.00
CA LYS A 206 10.72 -2.94 18.23
C LYS A 206 12.12 -2.62 18.78
N ALA A 207 13.16 -2.64 17.95
CA ALA A 207 14.53 -2.33 18.37
C ALA A 207 14.72 -0.85 18.77
N GLY A 208 14.06 0.06 18.07
CA GLY A 208 14.06 1.50 18.30
C GLY A 208 13.10 1.93 19.41
N GLY A 209 12.03 1.18 19.68
CA GLY A 209 11.12 1.45 20.80
C GLY A 209 11.79 1.28 22.15
N GLU A 210 12.53 0.18 22.34
CA GLU A 210 13.32 -0.05 23.56
C GLU A 210 14.52 0.91 23.66
N GLY A 211 15.20 1.18 22.55
CA GLY A 211 16.30 2.15 22.50
C GLY A 211 15.85 3.59 22.81
N LYS A 212 14.74 4.05 22.21
CA LYS A 212 14.14 5.36 22.48
C LYS A 212 13.57 5.45 23.90
N ALA A 213 12.95 4.39 24.40
CA ALA A 213 12.46 4.34 25.78
C ALA A 213 13.62 4.46 26.77
N LYS A 214 14.74 3.76 26.55
CA LYS A 214 15.94 3.90 27.39
C LYS A 214 16.59 5.28 27.28
N ASN A 215 16.66 5.86 26.07
CA ASN A 215 17.29 7.16 25.86
C ASN A 215 16.48 8.33 26.47
N ILE A 216 15.15 8.23 26.49
CA ILE A 216 14.28 9.30 27.03
C ILE A 216 14.06 9.17 28.55
N GLU A 217 14.39 8.03 29.13
CA GLU A 217 14.17 7.73 30.56
C GLU A 217 14.84 8.75 31.51
N PRO A 218 16.09 9.23 31.27
CA PRO A 218 16.70 10.26 32.12
C PRO A 218 15.92 11.57 32.13
N LEU A 219 15.44 12.03 30.97
CA LEU A 219 14.60 13.23 30.89
C LEU A 219 13.27 13.01 31.60
N LYS A 220 12.69 11.82 31.46
CA LYS A 220 11.43 11.48 32.12
C LYS A 220 11.58 11.47 33.64
N ILE A 221 12.69 10.96 34.17
CA ILE A 221 13.02 11.02 35.61
C ILE A 221 13.10 12.48 36.08
N GLU A 222 13.89 13.31 35.39
CA GLU A 222 14.06 14.74 35.73
C GLU A 222 12.72 15.49 35.79
N VAL A 223 11.84 15.25 34.83
CA VAL A 223 10.49 15.85 34.80
C VAL A 223 9.67 15.44 36.03
N ILE A 224 9.74 14.18 36.46
CA ILE A 224 9.02 13.71 37.65
C ILE A 224 9.65 14.26 38.94
N GLU A 225 10.98 14.37 39.02
CA GLU A 225 11.66 14.96 40.18
C GLU A 225 11.28 16.44 40.37
N ARG A 226 11.34 17.24 39.30
CA ARG A 226 10.92 18.64 39.33
C ARG A 226 9.44 18.79 39.66
N TYR A 227 8.60 17.89 39.12
CA TYR A 227 7.19 17.85 39.47
C TYR A 227 7.01 17.65 40.98
N LEU A 228 7.65 16.65 41.58
CA LEU A 228 7.56 16.36 43.01
C LEU A 228 8.13 17.50 43.87
N LYS A 229 9.23 18.12 43.44
CA LYS A 229 9.96 19.15 44.20
C LYS A 229 9.25 20.51 44.20
N SER A 230 8.77 20.95 43.03
CA SER A 230 8.39 22.35 42.82
C SER A 230 6.99 22.54 42.24
N TYR A 231 6.39 21.54 41.58
CA TYR A 231 5.17 21.73 40.78
C TYR A 231 4.00 20.81 41.15
N ALA A 232 4.10 20.05 42.26
CA ALA A 232 3.08 19.10 42.70
C ALA A 232 1.71 19.76 42.97
N HIS A 233 1.71 21.05 43.31
CA HIS A 233 0.51 21.85 43.55
C HIS A 233 -0.22 22.28 42.26
N PHE A 234 0.39 22.10 41.09
CA PHE A 234 -0.24 22.38 39.80
C PHE A 234 -0.89 21.15 39.18
N ASN A 235 -1.92 21.38 38.35
CA ASN A 235 -2.43 20.32 37.50
C ASN A 235 -1.36 19.89 36.46
N LYS A 236 -1.43 18.63 36.01
CA LYS A 236 -0.41 18.04 35.12
C LYS A 236 -0.11 18.85 33.86
N LYS A 237 -1.11 19.52 33.28
CA LYS A 237 -0.92 20.37 32.07
C LYS A 237 -0.10 21.60 32.39
N LYS A 238 -0.43 22.30 33.49
CA LYS A 238 0.28 23.50 33.92
C LYS A 238 1.69 23.16 34.43
N ALA A 239 1.85 22.02 35.12
CA ALA A 239 3.15 21.52 35.54
C ALA A 239 4.05 21.16 34.35
N GLY A 240 3.54 20.43 33.35
CA GLY A 240 4.31 20.07 32.15
C GLY A 240 4.85 21.30 31.40
N ARG A 241 4.02 22.34 31.23
CA ARG A 241 4.44 23.60 30.62
C ARG A 241 5.46 24.37 31.46
N ALA A 242 5.27 24.44 32.78
CA ALA A 242 6.20 25.14 33.67
C ALA A 242 7.58 24.48 33.68
N ILE A 243 7.63 23.13 33.71
CA ILE A 243 8.87 22.35 33.69
C ILE A 243 9.58 22.49 32.34
N GLU A 244 8.86 22.47 31.22
CA GLU A 244 9.46 22.73 29.90
C GLU A 244 10.09 24.12 29.84
N GLN A 245 9.38 25.15 30.30
CA GLN A 245 9.91 26.52 30.34
C GLN A 245 11.16 26.62 31.22
N GLU A 246 11.13 26.02 32.42
CA GLU A 246 12.28 26.02 33.34
C GLU A 246 13.50 25.34 32.71
N LEU A 247 13.33 24.13 32.16
CA LEU A 247 14.41 23.40 31.48
C LEU A 247 14.95 24.16 30.27
N THR A 248 14.09 24.91 29.56
CA THR A 248 14.48 25.71 28.38
C THR A 248 15.30 26.93 28.78
N ILE A 249 14.90 27.60 29.87
CA ILE A 249 15.64 28.75 30.43
C ILE A 249 17.02 28.30 30.94
N GLU A 250 17.09 27.11 31.51
CA GLU A 250 18.34 26.51 32.01
C GLU A 250 19.24 25.94 30.89
N ASP A 251 18.79 25.92 29.63
CA ASP A 251 19.44 25.22 28.52
C ASP A 251 19.83 23.77 28.89
N HIS A 252 18.90 23.06 29.54
CA HIS A 252 19.20 21.78 30.17
C HIS A 252 19.47 20.70 29.09
N PRO A 253 20.62 19.98 29.13
CA PRO A 253 21.03 19.09 28.04
C PRO A 253 20.07 17.91 27.83
N LEU A 254 19.31 17.53 28.86
CA LEU A 254 18.30 16.46 28.74
C LEU A 254 17.13 16.83 27.81
N LEU A 255 16.86 18.11 27.54
CA LEU A 255 15.81 18.50 26.58
C LEU A 255 16.07 17.97 25.17
N LEU A 256 17.34 17.76 24.81
CA LEU A 256 17.76 17.18 23.54
C LEU A 256 17.35 15.71 23.38
N LEU A 257 16.98 15.04 24.48
CA LEU A 257 16.53 13.64 24.48
C LEU A 257 15.04 13.50 24.09
N SER A 258 14.28 14.60 24.11
CA SER A 258 12.90 14.59 23.62
C SER A 258 12.84 14.83 22.11
N TYR A 259 12.32 13.84 21.39
CA TYR A 259 12.01 13.94 19.96
C TYR A 259 10.63 14.55 19.68
N SER A 260 9.91 15.02 20.71
CA SER A 260 8.57 15.61 20.56
C SER A 260 8.66 17.09 20.22
N GLU A 261 7.88 17.54 19.24
CA GLU A 261 7.66 18.97 18.98
C GLU A 261 6.87 19.60 20.13
N ASP A 262 5.88 18.88 20.68
CA ASP A 262 5.08 19.28 21.84
C ASP A 262 5.64 18.67 23.15
N LYS A 263 6.67 19.28 23.76
CA LYS A 263 7.30 18.71 24.97
C LYS A 263 6.46 18.94 26.22
N ASP A 264 5.75 20.06 26.36
CA ASP A 264 4.80 20.29 27.48
C ASP A 264 3.73 19.18 27.57
N LEU A 265 3.17 18.78 26.43
CA LEU A 265 2.16 17.73 26.35
C LEU A 265 2.76 16.36 26.70
N GLN A 266 3.98 16.11 26.26
CA GLN A 266 4.72 14.89 26.58
C GLN A 266 5.00 14.81 28.09
N PHE A 267 5.46 15.90 28.71
CA PHE A 267 5.74 15.97 30.14
C PHE A 267 4.45 15.79 30.96
N SER A 268 3.37 16.42 30.52
CA SER A 268 2.04 16.26 31.12
C SER A 268 1.56 14.80 31.12
N LYS A 269 1.83 14.05 30.04
CA LYS A 269 1.50 12.61 29.94
C LYS A 269 2.35 11.77 30.88
N TRP A 270 3.63 12.08 31.05
CA TRP A 270 4.51 11.38 31.98
C TRP A 270 4.11 11.60 33.43
N ILE A 271 3.84 12.85 33.82
CA ILE A 271 3.30 13.19 35.14
C ILE A 271 1.98 12.45 35.38
N GLY A 272 1.07 12.45 34.41
CA GLY A 272 -0.19 11.71 34.50
C GLY A 272 0.01 10.20 34.68
N SER A 273 0.98 9.61 34.00
CA SER A 273 1.30 8.18 34.12
C SER A 273 1.90 7.84 35.49
N PHE A 274 2.73 8.72 36.04
CA PHE A 274 3.26 8.61 37.39
C PHE A 274 2.16 8.68 38.45
N LEU A 275 1.29 9.69 38.39
CA LEU A 275 0.18 9.86 39.35
C LEU A 275 -0.81 8.69 39.33
N ASN A 276 -1.01 8.06 38.17
CA ASN A 276 -1.89 6.91 38.01
C ASN A 276 -1.21 5.57 38.35
N GLY A 277 0.06 5.59 38.79
CA GLY A 277 0.82 4.40 39.16
C GLY A 277 1.25 3.50 37.99
N SER A 278 0.99 3.90 36.74
CA SER A 278 1.41 3.14 35.56
C SER A 278 2.90 3.30 35.25
N TYR A 279 3.53 4.35 35.79
CA TYR A 279 4.98 4.54 35.75
C TYR A 279 5.58 4.38 37.16
N LYS A 280 6.50 3.42 37.31
CA LYS A 280 7.24 3.20 38.55
C LYS A 280 8.50 4.05 38.53
N PHE A 281 8.48 5.14 39.29
CA PHE A 281 9.65 6.00 39.47
C PHE A 281 10.76 5.23 40.22
N PRO A 282 11.98 5.13 39.67
CA PRO A 282 13.09 4.50 40.37
C PRO A 282 13.51 5.39 41.53
N PHE A 283 13.09 5.06 42.75
CA PHE A 283 13.60 5.72 43.95
C PHE A 283 15.08 5.35 44.12
N ASN A 284 15.98 6.22 43.68
CA ASN A 284 17.35 6.20 44.19
C ASN A 284 17.33 6.81 45.59
N LYS A 285 17.63 5.97 46.59
CA LYS A 285 18.09 6.43 47.91
C LYS A 285 19.51 6.94 47.82
#